data_AF-A0A0B8PHW0-F1
#
_entry.id   AF-A0A0B8PHW0-F1
#
_cell.length_a   1.000
_cell.length_b   1.000
_cell.length_c   1.000
_cell.angle_alpha   90.00
_cell.angle_beta   90.00
_cell.angle_gamma   90.00
#
_symmetry.space_group_name_H-M   'P 1'
#
loop_
_entity.id
_entity.type
_entity.pdbx_description
1 polymer ?
#
loop_
_entity_poly.entity_id
_entity_poly.type
_entity_poly.pdbx_seq_one_letter_code
_entity_poly.pdbx_strand_id
1 'polypeptide(L)' 'MELGAATQEASKRKSKAVPLSKVADNSQEYKVLSPQELEKLILALENEMYQHAQNLEFEQAAAKRDQIEEYRKQFIVNS' A
#
# COMPACT_ATOMS: atom_id res chain seq x y z
N MET A 1 -46.98 -25.39 32.78
CA MET A 1 -46.13 -26.05 31.77
C MET A 1 -44.92 -25.15 31.57
N GLU A 2 -43.75 -25.72 31.85
CA GLU A 2 -42.42 -25.10 31.85
C GLU A 2 -42.14 -24.23 30.63
N LEU A 3 -41.48 -23.09 30.83
CA LEU A 3 -40.15 -22.73 30.31
C LEU A 3 -39.65 -21.59 31.24
N GLY A 4 -38.50 -21.61 31.89
CA GLY A 4 -37.23 -22.20 31.50
C GLY A 4 -36.22 -21.06 31.24
N ALA A 5 -35.15 -21.06 32.02
CA ALA A 5 -33.86 -20.42 31.78
C ALA A 5 -33.69 -18.90 32.02
N ALA A 6 -33.03 -18.63 33.14
CA ALA A 6 -32.06 -17.56 33.33
C ALA A 6 -31.04 -17.45 32.17
N THR A 7 -30.46 -16.26 31.98
CA THR A 7 -29.01 -15.92 31.94
C THR A 7 -28.87 -14.52 31.34
N GLN A 8 -28.44 -13.53 32.11
CA GLN A 8 -27.05 -13.06 32.16
C GLN A 8 -26.45 -12.82 30.75
N GLU A 9 -26.18 -11.57 30.39
CA GLU A 9 -24.81 -11.03 30.35
C GLU A 9 -24.74 -9.70 29.60
N ALA A 10 -24.31 -8.69 30.35
CA ALA A 10 -23.62 -7.55 29.82
C ALA A 10 -22.38 -8.05 29.04
N SER A 11 -22.30 -7.75 27.75
CA SER A 11 -21.07 -7.91 26.98
C SER A 11 -21.02 -6.92 25.83
N LYS A 12 -20.68 -5.68 26.18
CA LYS A 12 -19.57 -4.92 25.60
C LYS A 12 -19.05 -5.45 24.26
N ARG A 13 -19.78 -5.19 23.17
CA ARG A 13 -19.16 -5.19 21.84
C ARG A 13 -18.82 -3.75 21.51
N LYS A 14 -17.59 -3.40 21.87
CA LYS A 14 -16.86 -2.25 21.33
C LYS A 14 -17.18 -2.19 19.84
N SER A 15 -17.91 -1.15 19.42
CA SER A 15 -17.99 -0.77 18.02
C SER A 15 -16.54 -0.59 17.58
N LYS A 16 -16.05 -1.59 16.85
CA LYS A 16 -14.76 -1.57 16.19
C LYS A 16 -14.83 -0.33 15.31
N ALA A 17 -14.19 0.74 15.75
CA ALA A 17 -13.91 1.88 14.91
C ALA A 17 -13.26 1.29 13.66
N VAL A 18 -14.03 1.21 12.59
CA VAL A 18 -13.50 0.90 11.28
C VAL A 18 -12.53 2.04 11.04
N PRO A 19 -11.20 1.81 10.99
CA PRO A 19 -10.30 2.88 10.65
C PRO A 19 -10.75 3.40 9.29
N LEU A 20 -11.18 4.66 9.29
CA LEU A 20 -11.58 5.45 8.13
C LEU A 20 -10.33 5.79 7.29
N SER A 21 -9.42 4.81 7.13
CA SER A 21 -8.22 4.87 6.31
C SER A 21 -8.43 4.21 4.95
N LYS A 22 -9.67 3.75 4.66
CA LYS A 22 -10.13 3.47 3.30
C LYS A 22 -10.67 4.74 2.61
N VAL A 23 -9.99 5.86 2.82
CA VAL A 23 -10.15 7.10 2.01
C VAL A 23 -9.03 7.10 0.96
N ALA A 24 -8.81 5.97 0.30
CA ALA A 24 -7.91 5.87 -0.83
C ALA A 24 -8.77 5.58 -2.05
N ASP A 25 -8.92 6.64 -2.86
CA ASP A 25 -9.25 6.60 -4.27
C ASP A 25 -10.70 6.25 -4.67
N ASN A 26 -11.56 7.27 -4.63
CA ASN A 26 -12.74 7.38 -5.48
C ASN A 26 -12.58 8.59 -6.43
N SER A 27 -11.48 8.62 -7.19
CA SER A 27 -11.33 9.56 -8.30
C SER A 27 -11.17 8.76 -9.59
N GLN A 28 -12.31 8.64 -10.26
CA GLN A 28 -12.48 8.17 -11.62
C GLN A 28 -11.45 8.82 -12.59
N GLU A 29 -11.11 8.05 -13.62
CA GLU A 29 -10.60 8.54 -14.91
C GLU A 29 -9.17 9.10 -14.91
N TYR A 30 -8.19 8.21 -14.82
CA TYR A 30 -7.16 7.89 -15.82
C TYR A 30 -6.42 6.69 -15.21
N LYS A 31 -5.88 5.74 -15.99
CA LYS A 31 -5.05 4.65 -15.45
C LYS A 31 -3.73 5.22 -14.95
N VAL A 32 -3.77 5.96 -13.86
CA VAL A 32 -2.59 6.46 -13.19
C VAL A 32 -2.53 5.74 -11.87
N LEU A 33 -1.46 4.98 -11.68
CA LEU A 33 -1.20 4.27 -10.43
C LEU A 33 -1.36 5.26 -9.29
N SER A 34 -2.13 4.89 -8.25
CA SER A 34 -2.28 5.78 -7.09
C SER A 34 -0.90 6.07 -6.50
N PRO A 35 -0.67 7.24 -5.86
CA PRO A 35 0.61 7.58 -5.24
C PRO A 35 1.15 6.47 -4.33
N GLN A 36 0.25 5.78 -3.60
CA GLN A 36 0.60 4.63 -2.75
C GLN A 36 1.11 3.40 -3.52
N GLU A 37 0.62 3.18 -4.74
CA GLU A 37 1.09 2.09 -5.60
C GLU A 37 2.43 2.43 -6.23
N LEU A 38 2.62 3.68 -6.66
CA LEU A 38 3.91 4.19 -7.15
C LEU A 38 4.99 4.10 -6.07
N GLU A 39 4.67 4.46 -4.82
CA GLU A 39 5.61 4.33 -3.69
C GLU A 39 6.06 2.88 -3.49
N LYS A 40 5.12 1.92 -3.50
CA LYS A 40 5.46 0.49 -3.38
C LYS A 40 6.34 -0.01 -4.52
N LEU A 41 6.07 0.43 -5.75
CA LEU A 41 6.87 0.06 -6.92
C LEU A 41 8.28 0.65 -6.84
N ILE A 42 8.41 1.91 -6.42
CA ILE A 42 9.71 2.57 -6.21
C ILE A 42 10.54 1.80 -5.17
N LEU A 43 9.94 1.44 -4.02
CA LEU A 43 10.63 0.68 -2.98
C LEU A 43 11.06 -0.72 -3.44
N ALA A 44 10.25 -1.39 -4.25
CA ALA A 44 10.60 -2.69 -4.82
C ALA A 44 11.80 -2.57 -5.78
N LEU A 45 11.76 -1.58 -6.69
CA LEU A 45 12.84 -1.31 -7.63
C LEU A 45 14.13 -0.88 -6.93
N GLU A 46 14.03 -0.09 -5.84
CA GLU A 46 15.19 0.28 -5.03
C GLU A 46 15.86 -0.96 -4.44
N ASN A 47 15.10 -1.91 -3.90
CA ASN A 47 15.65 -3.16 -3.40
C ASN A 47 16.36 -3.97 -4.50
N GLU A 48 15.75 -4.10 -5.68
CA GLU A 48 16.38 -4.76 -6.82
C GLU A 48 17.66 -4.04 -7.27
N MET A 49 17.64 -2.71 -7.34
CA MET A 49 18.82 -1.90 -7.66
C MET A 49 19.96 -2.15 -6.67
N TYR A 50 19.68 -2.16 -5.37
CA TYR A 50 20.68 -2.44 -4.34
C TYR A 50 21.22 -3.87 -4.44
N GLN A 51 20.37 -4.85 -4.77
CA GLN A 51 20.80 -6.23 -5.00
C GLN A 51 21.75 -6.33 -6.19
N HIS A 52 21.42 -5.70 -7.32
CA HIS A 52 22.31 -5.65 -8.49
C HIS A 52 23.63 -4.93 -8.17
N ALA A 53 23.59 -3.84 -7.41
CA ALA A 53 24.79 -3.14 -6.97
C ALA A 53 25.69 -4.03 -6.09
N GLN A 54 25.11 -4.83 -5.18
CA GLN A 54 25.85 -5.80 -4.37
C GLN A 54 26.48 -6.91 -5.21
N ASN A 55 25.79 -7.35 -6.27
CA ASN A 55 26.28 -8.32 -7.23
C ASN A 55 27.30 -7.75 -8.24
N LEU A 56 27.65 -6.47 -8.14
CA LEU A 56 28.49 -5.73 -9.10
C LEU A 56 27.89 -5.64 -10.52
N GLU A 57 26.56 -5.79 -10.63
CA GLU A 57 25.77 -5.68 -11.87
C GLU A 57 25.35 -4.23 -12.14
N PHE A 58 26.33 -3.35 -12.35
CA PHE A 58 26.09 -1.90 -12.43
C PHE A 58 25.20 -1.47 -13.59
N GLU A 59 25.22 -2.19 -14.71
CA GLU A 59 24.35 -1.88 -15.86
C GLU A 59 22.86 -2.08 -15.50
N GLN A 60 22.54 -3.17 -14.80
CA GLN A 60 21.19 -3.47 -14.34
C GLN A 60 20.77 -2.51 -13.23
N ALA A 61 21.67 -2.20 -12.29
CA ALA A 61 21.42 -1.20 -11.26
C ALA A 61 21.13 0.19 -11.86
N ALA A 62 21.87 0.60 -12.90
CA ALA A 62 21.62 1.85 -13.60
C ALA A 62 20.24 1.86 -14.27
N ALA A 63 19.85 0.77 -14.94
CA ALA A 63 18.52 0.65 -15.54
C ALA A 63 17.40 0.75 -14.49
N LYS A 64 17.56 0.10 -13.33
CA LYS A 64 16.60 0.19 -12.22
C LYS A 64 16.51 1.62 -11.67
N ARG A 65 17.64 2.32 -11.54
CA ARG A 65 17.68 3.74 -11.14
C ARG A 65 16.86 4.61 -12.08
N ASP A 66 17.06 4.46 -13.39
CA ASP A 66 16.33 5.27 -14.38
C ASP A 66 14.81 4.99 -14.32
N GLN A 67 14.40 3.75 -14.07
CA GLN A 67 13.00 3.39 -13.83
C GLN A 67 12.44 4.05 -12.56
N ILE A 68 13.20 4.06 -11.46
CA ILE A 68 12.81 4.72 -10.21
C ILE A 68 12.59 6.21 -10.43
N GLU A 69 13.48 6.87 -11.18
CA GLU A 69 13.34 8.31 -11.48
C GLU A 69 12.08 8.61 -12.29
N GLU A 70 11.73 7.75 -13.25
CA GLU A 70 10.50 7.90 -14.04
C GLU A 70 9.25 7.78 -13.15
N TYR A 71 9.21 6.77 -12.27
CA TYR A 71 8.09 6.64 -11.33
C TYR A 71 8.03 7.77 -10.30
N ARG A 72 9.18 8.33 -9.87
CA ARG A 72 9.20 9.51 -8.99
C ARG A 72 8.66 10.76 -9.68
N LYS A 73 8.97 10.96 -10.96
CA LYS A 73 8.38 12.06 -11.74
C LYS A 73 6.87 11.89 -11.84
N GLN A 74 6.40 10.69 -12.14
CA GLN A 74 4.97 10.38 -12.15
C GLN A 74 4.35 10.59 -10.76
N PHE A 75 5.02 10.21 -9.68
CA PHE A 75 4.54 10.43 -8.31
C PHE A 75 4.33 11.92 -8.03
N ILE A 76 5.27 12.79 -8.41
CA ILE A 76 5.16 14.25 -8.21
C ILE A 76 4.03 14.84 -9.06
N VAL A 77 3.82 14.36 -10.28
CA VAL A 77 2.72 14.81 -11.15
C VAL A 77 1.35 14.37 -10.63
N ASN A 78 1.29 13.25 -9.90
CA ASN A 78 0.06 12.68 -9.34
C ASN A 78 -0.17 12.96 -7.85
N SER A 79 0.71 13.72 -7.19
CA SER A 79 0.59 14.09 -5.77
C SER A 79 -0.06 15.46 -5.57
#